data_AF-A0A7C5Y391-F1
#
_entry.id   AF-A0A7C5Y391-F1
#
_cell.length_a   1.000
_cell.length_b   1.000
_cell.length_c   1.000
_cell.angle_alpha   90.00
_cell.angle_beta   90.00
_cell.angle_gamma   90.00
#
_symmetry.space_group_name_H-M   'P 1'
#
loop_
_entity.id
_entity.type
_entity.pdbx_description
1 polymer ?
#
loop_
_entity_poly.entity_id
_entity_poly.type
_entity_poly.pdbx_seq_one_letter_code
_entity_poly.pdbx_strand_id
1 'polypeptide(L)'
;MNIFALYILIMSLNLFLLLAFFSRILMKPELLVKEFKETSKYISKAGTRGSRKKREIVSAKVSLVRKKVFTISMMAAIIPVIGMMLMFFYLSVFLGEYGLATRSLCSLPYPIELFYEGQCLIYTPWIIFLSYVLILPLYNHFSGIDLLREHRD
;
A
#
# COMPACT_ATOMS: atom_id res chain seq x y z
N MET A 1 4.13 29.89 -2.36
CA MET A 1 3.98 28.43 -2.45
C MET A 1 5.31 27.84 -2.91
N ASN A 2 5.87 26.88 -2.18
CA ASN A 2 7.21 26.37 -2.47
C ASN A 2 7.18 25.40 -3.67
N ILE A 3 7.78 25.79 -4.79
CA ILE A 3 7.78 25.03 -6.06
C ILE A 3 8.35 23.61 -5.86
N PHE A 4 9.36 23.45 -4.99
CA PHE A 4 9.96 22.16 -4.71
C PHE A 4 9.02 21.23 -3.94
N ALA A 5 8.33 21.74 -2.92
CA ALA A 5 7.34 20.97 -2.18
C ALA A 5 6.20 20.47 -3.09
N LEU A 6 5.74 21.33 -4.01
CA LEU A 6 4.73 20.98 -5.00
C LEU A 6 5.25 19.91 -5.97
N TYR A 7 6.48 20.04 -6.45
CA TYR A 7 7.12 19.05 -7.32
C TYR A 7 7.23 17.68 -6.63
N ILE A 8 7.72 17.64 -5.39
CA ILE A 8 7.82 16.42 -4.57
C ILE A 8 6.44 15.78 -4.41
N LEU A 9 5.40 16.58 -4.10
CA LEU A 9 4.03 16.11 -3.96
C LEU A 9 3.54 15.44 -5.25
N ILE A 10 3.61 16.15 -6.38
CA ILE A 10 3.11 15.65 -7.68
C ILE A 10 3.85 14.37 -8.09
N MET A 11 5.17 14.34 -7.94
CA MET A 11 5.97 13.15 -8.29
C MET A 11 5.63 11.96 -7.38
N SER A 12 5.44 12.19 -6.08
CA SER A 12 5.06 11.14 -5.13
C SER A 12 3.67 10.58 -5.45
N LEU A 13 2.69 11.44 -5.74
CA LEU A 13 1.34 11.03 -6.14
C LEU A 13 1.37 10.15 -7.39
N ASN A 14 2.12 10.56 -8.42
CA ASN A 14 2.29 9.78 -9.65
C ASN A 14 2.94 8.42 -9.38
N LEU A 15 3.99 8.39 -8.55
CA LEU A 15 4.66 7.14 -8.18
C LEU A 15 3.68 6.16 -7.53
N PHE A 16 2.90 6.61 -6.55
CA PHE A 16 1.97 5.72 -5.86
C PHE A 16 0.83 5.23 -6.74
N LEU A 17 0.34 6.04 -7.68
CA LEU A 17 -0.63 5.59 -8.68
C LEU A 17 -0.05 4.50 -9.59
N LEU A 18 1.19 4.67 -10.05
CA LEU A 18 1.90 3.65 -10.81
C LEU A 18 2.10 2.38 -9.98
N LEU A 19 2.52 2.50 -8.72
CA LEU A 19 2.69 1.37 -7.82
C LEU A 19 1.36 0.64 -7.57
N ALA A 20 0.24 1.35 -7.43
CA ALA A 20 -1.08 0.74 -7.29
C ALA A 20 -1.42 -0.11 -8.53
N PHE A 21 -1.19 0.44 -9.73
CA PHE A 21 -1.42 -0.25 -10.99
C PHE A 21 -0.55 -1.51 -11.13
N PHE A 22 0.76 -1.40 -10.88
CA PHE A 22 1.67 -2.55 -10.92
C PHE A 22 1.34 -3.58 -9.84
N SER A 23 0.94 -3.14 -8.64
CA SER A 23 0.52 -4.03 -7.55
C SER A 23 -0.67 -4.90 -7.97
N ARG A 24 -1.66 -4.31 -8.65
CA ARG A 24 -2.81 -5.06 -9.17
C ARG A 24 -2.38 -6.12 -10.18
N ILE A 25 -1.50 -5.77 -11.12
CA ILE A 25 -0.99 -6.71 -12.13
C ILE A 25 -0.22 -7.87 -11.48
N LEU A 26 0.60 -7.55 -10.47
CA LEU A 26 1.44 -8.52 -9.77
C LEU A 26 0.61 -9.45 -8.87
N MET A 27 -0.31 -8.89 -8.09
CA MET A 27 -1.07 -9.63 -7.08
C MET A 27 -2.30 -10.34 -7.65
N LYS A 28 -2.88 -9.82 -8.74
CA LYS A 28 -4.12 -10.31 -9.38
C LYS A 28 -5.22 -10.65 -8.36
N PRO A 29 -5.64 -9.69 -7.52
CA PRO A 29 -6.58 -9.94 -6.43
C PRO A 29 -7.91 -10.55 -6.89
N GLU A 30 -8.34 -10.31 -8.13
CA GLU A 30 -9.57 -10.86 -8.71
C GLU A 30 -9.54 -12.39 -8.82
N LEU A 31 -8.38 -12.97 -9.14
CA LEU A 31 -8.20 -14.42 -9.20
C LEU A 31 -8.28 -15.02 -7.79
N LEU A 32 -7.74 -14.33 -6.80
CA LEU A 32 -7.77 -14.77 -5.42
C LEU A 32 -9.18 -14.79 -4.84
N VAL A 33 -9.98 -13.76 -5.14
CA VAL A 33 -11.38 -13.69 -4.72
C VAL A 33 -12.19 -14.83 -5.36
N LYS A 34 -11.95 -15.17 -6.63
CA LYS A 34 -12.57 -16.33 -7.28
C LYS A 34 -12.19 -17.64 -6.59
N GLU A 35 -10.90 -17.87 -6.34
CA GLU A 35 -10.42 -19.05 -5.61
C GLU A 35 -11.01 -19.15 -4.20
N PHE A 36 -11.15 -18.02 -3.50
CA PHE A 36 -11.76 -17.94 -2.17
C PHE A 36 -13.24 -18.33 -2.22
N LYS A 37 -14.03 -17.76 -3.16
CA LYS A 37 -15.45 -18.10 -3.36
C LYS A 37 -15.67 -19.56 -3.74
N GLU A 38 -14.80 -20.13 -4.56
CA GLU A 38 -14.86 -21.55 -4.89
C GLU A 38 -14.56 -22.40 -3.65
N THR A 39 -13.51 -22.06 -2.92
CA THR A 39 -13.11 -22.79 -1.71
C THR A 39 -14.20 -22.73 -0.63
N SER A 40 -14.86 -21.58 -0.43
CA SER A 40 -15.97 -21.45 0.51
C SER A 40 -17.19 -22.30 0.12
N LYS A 41 -17.53 -22.36 -1.18
CA LYS A 41 -18.56 -23.30 -1.69
C LYS A 41 -18.19 -24.77 -1.49
N TYR A 42 -16.90 -25.12 -1.58
CA TYR A 42 -16.44 -26.48 -1.27
C TYR A 42 -16.55 -26.79 0.23
N ILE A 43 -16.24 -25.83 1.10
CA ILE A 43 -16.37 -25.98 2.57
C ILE A 43 -17.83 -26.24 2.95
N SER A 44 -18.78 -25.44 2.44
CA SER A 44 -20.20 -25.59 2.78
C SER A 44 -20.78 -26.94 2.34
N LYS A 45 -20.36 -27.44 1.17
CA LYS A 45 -20.75 -28.77 0.66
C LYS A 45 -20.06 -29.93 1.40
N ALA A 46 -18.85 -29.73 1.91
CA ALA A 46 -18.11 -30.76 2.64
C ALA A 46 -18.51 -30.84 4.13
N GLY A 47 -18.90 -29.72 4.75
CA GLY A 47 -19.32 -29.64 6.15
C GLY A 47 -20.61 -30.39 6.45
N THR A 48 -21.49 -30.55 5.46
CA THR A 48 -22.81 -31.16 5.64
C THR A 48 -22.81 -32.70 5.59
N ARG A 49 -21.84 -33.37 4.95
CA ARG A 49 -21.83 -34.85 4.78
C ARG A 49 -20.45 -35.49 4.47
N GLY A 50 -19.32 -34.82 4.80
CA GLY A 50 -17.99 -35.24 4.33
C GLY A 50 -17.22 -36.21 5.25
N SER A 51 -16.71 -37.31 4.67
CA SER A 51 -15.71 -38.23 5.25
C SER A 51 -14.42 -37.50 5.70
N ARG A 52 -13.69 -38.07 6.68
CA ARG A 52 -12.46 -37.50 7.29
C ARG A 52 -11.44 -37.04 6.24
N LYS A 53 -11.24 -37.82 5.16
CA LYS A 53 -10.37 -37.46 4.02
C LYS A 53 -10.82 -36.18 3.29
N LYS A 54 -12.13 -35.94 3.14
CA LYS A 54 -12.65 -34.70 2.52
C LYS A 54 -12.39 -33.48 3.39
N ARG A 55 -12.43 -33.64 4.72
CA ARG A 55 -12.09 -32.56 5.67
C ARG A 55 -10.61 -32.18 5.60
N GLU A 56 -9.71 -33.17 5.48
CA GLU A 56 -8.27 -32.92 5.29
C GLU A 56 -7.99 -32.15 4.01
N ILE A 57 -8.54 -32.56 2.87
CA ILE A 57 -8.38 -31.85 1.58
C ILE A 57 -8.88 -30.40 1.67
N VAL A 58 -10.03 -30.19 2.31
CA VAL A 58 -10.58 -28.85 2.51
C VAL A 58 -9.67 -28.00 3.40
N SER A 59 -9.15 -28.55 4.50
CA SER A 59 -8.21 -27.84 5.37
C SER A 59 -6.93 -27.44 4.64
N ALA A 60 -6.38 -28.32 3.80
CA ALA A 60 -5.21 -28.03 2.97
C ALA A 60 -5.50 -26.88 1.98
N LYS A 61 -6.65 -26.92 1.30
CA LYS A 61 -7.06 -25.87 0.35
C LYS A 61 -7.29 -24.52 1.06
N VAL A 62 -7.90 -24.52 2.24
CA VAL A 62 -8.07 -23.31 3.07
C VAL A 62 -6.72 -22.75 3.51
N SER A 63 -5.78 -23.59 3.93
CA SER A 63 -4.44 -23.14 4.35
C SER A 63 -3.69 -22.47 3.20
N LEU A 64 -3.79 -23.01 1.97
CA LEU A 64 -3.20 -22.43 0.77
C LEU A 64 -3.79 -21.06 0.45
N VAL A 65 -5.12 -20.92 0.45
CA VAL A 65 -5.78 -19.64 0.19
C VAL A 65 -5.41 -18.61 1.26
N ARG A 66 -5.39 -19.00 2.55
CA ARG A 66 -4.98 -18.13 3.66
C ARG A 66 -3.53 -17.64 3.50
N LYS A 67 -2.62 -18.53 3.08
CA LYS A 67 -1.23 -18.17 2.80
C LYS A 67 -1.13 -17.14 1.67
N LYS A 68 -1.89 -17.32 0.58
CA LYS A 68 -1.92 -16.36 -0.53
C LYS A 68 -2.48 -14.99 -0.09
N VAL A 69 -3.58 -14.95 0.67
CA VAL A 69 -4.14 -13.71 1.23
C VAL A 69 -3.10 -12.99 2.09
N PHE A 70 -2.40 -13.73 2.96
CA PHE A 70 -1.36 -13.17 3.81
C PHE A 70 -0.20 -12.59 2.98
N THR A 71 0.26 -13.31 1.95
CA THR A 71 1.31 -12.82 1.05
C THR A 71 0.90 -11.53 0.35
N ILE A 72 -0.33 -11.45 -0.19
CA ILE A 72 -0.83 -10.24 -0.84
C ILE A 72 -0.93 -9.09 0.16
N SER A 73 -1.43 -9.34 1.37
CA SER A 73 -1.52 -8.33 2.43
C SER A 73 -0.14 -7.79 2.82
N MET A 74 0.86 -8.66 2.92
CA MET A 74 2.25 -8.27 3.17
C MET A 74 2.81 -7.43 2.02
N MET A 75 2.63 -7.87 0.78
CA MET A 75 3.08 -7.11 -0.40
C MET A 75 2.40 -5.74 -0.48
N ALA A 76 1.11 -5.65 -0.15
CA ALA A 76 0.34 -4.40 -0.12
C ALA A 76 0.90 -3.39 0.90
N ALA A 77 1.47 -3.86 2.01
CA ALA A 77 2.14 -3.00 2.99
C ALA A 77 3.58 -2.65 2.60
N ILE A 78 4.32 -3.60 2.02
CA ILE A 78 5.75 -3.44 1.70
C ILE A 78 5.96 -2.56 0.46
N ILE A 79 5.13 -2.69 -0.58
CA ILE A 79 5.32 -1.96 -1.84
C ILE A 79 5.30 -0.43 -1.65
N PRO A 80 4.33 0.17 -0.93
CA PRO A 80 4.35 1.60 -0.63
C PRO A 80 5.60 2.03 0.12
N VAL A 81 6.08 1.22 1.08
CA VAL A 81 7.29 1.52 1.87
C VAL A 81 8.54 1.55 0.99
N ILE A 82 8.70 0.55 0.13
CA ILE A 82 9.80 0.53 -0.85
C ILE A 82 9.69 1.72 -1.80
N GLY A 83 8.48 2.03 -2.27
CA GLY A 83 8.19 3.21 -3.09
C GLY A 83 8.62 4.51 -2.42
N MET A 84 8.29 4.69 -1.14
CA MET A 84 8.70 5.84 -0.34
C MET A 84 10.23 5.97 -0.26
N MET A 85 10.93 4.87 0.02
CA MET A 85 12.39 4.86 0.11
C MET A 85 13.05 5.19 -1.23
N LEU A 86 12.57 4.60 -2.33
CA LEU A 86 13.08 4.88 -3.67
C LEU A 86 12.84 6.34 -4.07
N MET A 87 11.66 6.87 -3.77
CA MET A 87 11.32 8.27 -4.04
C MET A 87 12.23 9.22 -3.25
N PHE A 88 12.44 8.95 -1.97
CA PHE A 88 13.32 9.74 -1.12
C PHE A 88 14.76 9.72 -1.65
N PHE A 89 15.28 8.54 -2.02
CA PHE A 89 16.61 8.41 -2.58
C PHE A 89 16.74 9.17 -3.92
N TYR A 90 15.76 9.01 -4.81
CA TYR A 90 15.70 9.73 -6.07
C TYR A 90 15.75 11.25 -5.86
N LEU A 91 14.89 11.78 -4.99
CA LEU A 91 14.83 13.22 -4.71
C LEU A 91 16.12 13.73 -4.07
N SER A 92 16.70 12.96 -3.14
CA SER A 92 17.96 13.33 -2.47
C SER A 92 19.12 13.43 -3.46
N VAL A 93 19.18 12.53 -4.45
CA VAL A 93 20.23 12.54 -5.49
C VAL A 93 20.00 13.66 -6.51
N PHE A 94 18.76 13.87 -6.96
CA PHE A 94 18.46 14.83 -8.04
C PHE A 94 18.34 16.29 -7.57
N LEU A 95 17.83 16.53 -6.36
CA LEU A 95 17.56 17.87 -5.83
C LEU A 95 18.56 18.30 -4.74
N GLY A 96 19.48 17.41 -4.32
CA GLY A 96 20.46 17.68 -3.27
C GLY A 96 19.79 18.06 -1.94
N GLU A 97 20.19 19.19 -1.35
CA GLU A 97 19.65 19.68 -0.08
C GLU A 97 18.14 19.94 -0.11
N TYR A 98 17.60 20.42 -1.23
CA TYR A 98 16.15 20.60 -1.43
C TYR A 98 15.39 19.27 -1.51
N GLY A 99 16.10 18.18 -1.78
CA GLY A 99 15.58 16.81 -1.73
C GLY A 99 15.50 16.24 -0.32
N LEU A 100 16.19 16.84 0.66
CA LEU A 100 16.17 16.41 2.06
C LEU A 100 15.10 17.14 2.87
N ALA A 101 15.05 18.46 2.73
CA ALA A 101 14.10 19.31 3.42
C ALA A 101 13.72 20.51 2.55
N THR A 102 12.50 21.01 2.73
CA THR A 102 12.01 22.16 1.98
C THR A 102 11.34 23.16 2.91
N ARG A 103 11.36 24.44 2.55
CA ARG A 103 10.74 25.50 3.36
C ARG A 103 9.23 25.34 3.42
N SER A 104 8.67 25.52 4.61
CA SER A 104 7.23 25.50 4.85
C SER A 104 6.74 26.81 5.50
N LEU A 105 5.43 26.91 5.70
CA LEU A 105 4.76 28.09 6.28
C LEU A 105 4.61 28.03 7.81
N CYS A 106 5.31 27.13 8.50
CA CYS A 106 5.14 26.92 9.95
C CYS A 106 3.71 26.54 10.36
N SER A 107 3.02 25.77 9.52
CA SER A 107 1.61 25.43 9.68
C SER A 107 1.37 24.06 10.30
N LEU A 108 2.38 23.18 10.29
CA LEU A 108 2.25 21.81 10.77
C LEU A 108 2.95 21.65 12.12
N PRO A 109 2.44 20.79 13.00
CA PRO A 109 3.07 20.56 14.29
C PRO A 109 4.38 19.77 14.15
N TYR A 110 5.25 19.90 15.15
CA TYR A 110 6.34 18.96 15.37
C TYR A 110 5.79 17.53 15.51
N PRO A 111 6.42 16.48 14.93
CA PRO A 111 7.72 16.43 14.26
C PRO A 111 7.67 16.57 12.73
N ILE A 112 6.53 16.99 12.16
CA ILE A 112 6.35 17.09 10.71
C ILE A 112 7.14 18.29 10.17
N GLU A 113 7.05 19.41 10.88
CA GLU A 113 7.86 20.60 10.63
C GLU A 113 8.84 20.85 11.77
N LEU A 114 10.02 21.36 11.41
CA LEU A 114 11.06 21.79 12.33
C LEU A 114 11.31 23.27 12.15
N PHE A 115 11.32 23.99 13.27
CA PHE A 115 11.76 25.36 13.33
C PHE A 115 13.27 25.40 13.58
N TYR A 116 14.02 25.93 12.62
CA TYR A 116 15.47 26.06 12.70
C TYR A 116 15.89 27.43 12.18
N GLU A 117 16.65 28.18 12.98
CA GLU A 117 17.21 29.49 12.62
C GLU A 117 16.19 30.47 11.97
N GLY A 118 14.96 30.53 12.50
CA GLY A 118 13.92 31.44 11.99
C GLY A 118 13.18 30.94 10.74
N GLN A 119 13.46 29.72 10.27
CA GLN A 119 12.80 29.09 9.13
C GLN A 119 12.08 27.80 9.55
N CYS A 120 10.91 27.54 8.96
CA CYS A 120 10.26 26.24 9.08
C CYS A 120 10.64 25.34 7.90
N LEU A 121 11.09 24.14 8.24
CA LEU A 121 11.50 23.12 7.31
C LEU A 121 10.60 21.90 7.48
N ILE A 122 10.13 21.35 6.37
CA ILE A 122 9.46 20.05 6.33
C ILE A 122 10.39 19.05 5.64
N TYR A 123 10.58 17.89 6.25
CA TYR A 123 11.39 16.83 5.67
C TYR A 123 10.64 16.13 4.53
N THR A 124 11.37 15.81 3.46
CA THR A 124 10.83 15.13 2.28
C THR A 124 10.09 13.82 2.60
N PRO A 125 10.57 12.93 3.50
CA PRO A 125 9.83 11.74 3.92
C PRO A 125 8.41 12.04 4.41
N TRP A 126 8.19 13.16 5.11
CA TRP A 126 6.85 13.55 5.55
C TRP A 126 5.95 13.93 4.39
N ILE A 127 6.47 14.69 3.40
CA ILE A 127 5.70 15.03 2.20
C ILE A 127 5.31 13.77 1.44
N ILE A 128 6.25 12.84 1.24
CA ILE A 128 5.98 11.58 0.55
C ILE A 128 4.94 10.76 1.33
N PHE A 129 5.11 10.62 2.66
CA PHE A 129 4.17 9.88 3.50
C PHE A 129 2.76 10.49 3.47
N LEU A 130 2.64 11.81 3.65
CA LEU A 130 1.35 12.50 3.60
C LEU A 130 0.69 12.39 2.23
N SER A 131 1.49 12.40 1.15
CA SER A 131 0.97 12.19 -0.21
C SER A 131 0.39 10.77 -0.38
N TYR A 132 1.01 9.75 0.22
CA TYR A 132 0.47 8.40 0.25
C TYR A 132 -0.83 8.32 1.04
N VAL A 133 -0.87 8.92 2.23
CA VAL A 133 -2.07 8.95 3.08
C VAL A 133 -3.24 9.63 2.35
N LEU A 134 -2.97 10.72 1.62
CA LEU A 134 -3.97 11.45 0.84
C LEU A 134 -4.66 10.57 -0.20
N ILE A 135 -3.91 9.69 -0.88
CA ILE A 135 -4.42 8.81 -1.94
C ILE A 135 -4.64 7.38 -1.46
N LEU A 136 -4.51 7.08 -0.17
CA LEU A 136 -4.66 5.73 0.36
C LEU A 136 -5.96 5.05 -0.09
N PRO A 137 -7.13 5.73 -0.11
CA PRO A 137 -8.37 5.14 -0.64
C PRO A 137 -8.25 4.77 -2.12
N LEU A 138 -7.70 5.67 -2.94
CA LEU A 138 -7.48 5.42 -4.37
C LEU A 138 -6.46 4.30 -4.60
N TYR A 139 -5.39 4.27 -3.81
CA TYR A 139 -4.37 3.23 -3.87
C TYR A 139 -4.99 1.85 -3.60
N ASN A 140 -5.79 1.72 -2.55
CA ASN A 140 -6.45 0.45 -2.20
C ASN A 140 -7.45 0.01 -3.26
N HIS A 141 -8.20 0.95 -3.82
CA HIS A 141 -9.13 0.69 -4.89
C HIS A 141 -8.42 0.20 -6.17
N PHE A 142 -7.40 0.94 -6.63
CA PHE A 142 -6.67 0.61 -7.85
C PHE A 142 -5.77 -0.62 -7.72
N SER A 143 -5.22 -0.89 -6.54
CA SER A 143 -4.47 -2.13 -6.28
C SER A 143 -5.38 -3.34 -6.11
N GLY A 144 -6.70 -3.14 -5.95
CA GLY A 144 -7.69 -4.19 -5.75
C GLY A 144 -7.67 -4.82 -4.35
N ILE A 145 -7.07 -4.14 -3.36
CA ILE A 145 -7.06 -4.57 -1.96
C ILE A 145 -8.47 -4.56 -1.38
N ASP A 146 -9.30 -3.59 -1.76
CA ASP A 146 -10.68 -3.48 -1.28
C ASP A 146 -11.51 -4.74 -1.58
N LEU A 147 -11.25 -5.39 -2.73
CA LEU A 147 -11.90 -6.65 -3.13
C LEU A 147 -11.62 -7.79 -2.13
N LEU A 148 -10.43 -7.80 -1.54
CA LEU A 148 -10.03 -8.79 -0.54
C LEU A 148 -10.66 -8.49 0.83
N ARG A 149 -10.90 -7.22 1.13
CA ARG A 149 -11.48 -6.77 2.40
C ARG A 149 -12.96 -7.14 2.51
N GLU A 150 -13.72 -7.02 1.43
CA GLU A 150 -15.15 -7.36 1.36
C GLU A 150 -15.45 -8.84 1.61
N HIS A 151 -14.47 -9.73 1.45
CA HIS A 151 -14.64 -11.19 1.59
C HIS A 151 -14.05 -11.74 2.90
N ARG A 152 -13.65 -10.85 3.82
CA ARG A 152 -13.03 -11.20 5.10
C ARG A 152 -14.06 -11.39 6.22
N ASP A 153 -15.24 -10.79 6.09
CA ASP A 153 -16.37 -10.85 7.02
C ASP A 153 -17.41 -11.90 6.57
#